data_AF-A0A376ZX95-F1
#
_entry.id   AF-A0A376ZX95-F1
#
_cell.length_a   1.000
_cell.length_b   1.000
_cell.length_c   1.000
_cell.angle_alpha   90.00
_cell.angle_beta   90.00
_cell.angle_gamma   90.00
#
_symmetry.space_group_name_H-M   'P 1'
#
loop_
_entity.id
_entity.type
_entity.pdbx_description
1 polymer ?
#
loop_
_entity_poly.entity_id
_entity_poly.type
_entity_poly.pdbx_seq_one_letter_code
_entity_poly.pdbx_strand_id
1 'polypeptide(L)'
;MAGIPALVNNKLRSLEKRFSTRLKIDDDALARLVSCAWPGNDFELYSVIENLALSSDNGRIRVSDLPEHLFTEQATDDVSATRLSTSLSFAEVEKGNY
;
A
#
# COMPACT_ATOMS: atom_id res chain seq x y z
N MET A 1 -1.63 13.87 18.63
CA MET A 1 -1.97 12.69 17.81
C MET A 1 -2.12 13.15 16.38
N ALA A 2 -1.19 12.78 15.49
CA ALA A 2 -1.33 13.11 14.08
C ALA A 2 -2.38 12.17 13.46
N GLY A 3 -3.40 12.73 12.81
CA GLY A 3 -4.37 11.91 12.08
C GLY A 3 -3.79 11.37 10.77
N ILE A 4 -4.41 10.32 10.22
CA ILE A 4 -4.16 9.78 8.87
C ILE A 4 -3.87 10.87 7.81
N PRO A 5 -4.64 11.96 7.67
CA PRO A 5 -4.38 12.97 6.64
C PRO A 5 -3.02 13.67 6.75
N ALA A 6 -2.47 13.80 7.96
CA ALA A 6 -1.16 14.38 8.17
C ALA A 6 -0.03 13.43 7.70
N LEU A 7 -0.19 12.13 7.97
CA LEU A 7 0.74 11.09 7.49
C LEU A 7 0.72 11.00 5.96
N VAL A 8 -0.48 11.05 5.37
CA VAL A 8 -0.66 11.07 3.91
C VAL A 8 0.08 12.26 3.30
N ASN A 9 -0.14 13.47 3.82
CA ASN A 9 0.52 14.67 3.32
C ASN A 9 2.05 14.62 3.44
N ASN A 10 2.57 14.08 4.54
CA ASN A 10 4.01 13.95 4.74
C ASN A 10 4.63 13.00 3.69
N LYS A 11 4.00 11.84 3.49
CA LYS A 11 4.45 10.86 2.49
C LYS A 11 4.34 11.41 1.07
N LEU A 12 3.22 12.05 0.72
CA LEU A 12 3.04 12.70 -0.59
C LEU A 12 4.17 13.69 -0.87
N ARG A 13 4.48 14.60 0.06
CA ARG A 13 5.57 15.58 -0.09
C ARG A 13 6.93 14.92 -0.35
N SER A 14 7.20 13.78 0.29
CA SER A 14 8.43 13.01 0.07
C SER A 14 8.46 12.40 -1.33
N LEU A 15 7.33 11.88 -1.81
CA LEU A 15 7.18 11.31 -3.14
C LEU A 15 7.22 12.40 -4.23
N GLU A 16 6.65 13.59 -4.00
CA GLU A 16 6.73 14.72 -4.93
C GLU A 16 8.18 15.09 -5.25
N LYS A 17 9.05 15.10 -4.23
CA LYS A 17 10.49 15.33 -4.40
C LYS A 17 11.17 14.21 -5.17
N ARG A 18 10.78 12.96 -4.92
CA ARG A 18 11.37 11.76 -5.54
C ARG A 18 10.99 11.64 -7.02
N PHE A 19 9.73 11.86 -7.35
CA PHE A 19 9.19 11.77 -8.70
C PHE A 19 9.26 13.08 -9.48
N SER A 20 9.73 14.17 -8.85
CA SER A 20 9.78 15.50 -9.42
C SER A 20 8.44 15.94 -10.03
N THR A 21 7.34 15.49 -9.41
CA THR A 21 5.96 15.62 -9.89
C THR A 21 5.08 16.09 -8.75
N ARG A 22 4.10 16.96 -9.03
CA ARG A 22 3.14 17.38 -8.01
C ARG A 22 2.10 16.30 -7.80
N LEU A 23 1.97 15.83 -6.57
CA LEU A 23 1.01 14.81 -6.19
C LEU A 23 -0.14 15.46 -5.44
N LYS A 24 -1.35 15.28 -5.96
CA LYS A 24 -2.59 15.73 -5.33
C LYS A 24 -3.53 14.56 -5.18
N ILE A 25 -4.06 14.41 -3.98
CA ILE A 25 -5.13 13.47 -3.68
C ILE A 25 -6.47 14.20 -3.68
N ASP A 26 -7.49 13.59 -4.28
CA ASP A 26 -8.85 14.09 -4.24
C ASP A 26 -9.48 13.85 -2.85
N ASP A 27 -10.41 14.71 -2.43
CA ASP A 27 -11.03 14.60 -1.10
C ASP A 27 -11.78 13.27 -0.92
N ASP A 28 -12.40 12.74 -1.96
CA ASP A 28 -13.10 11.44 -1.94
C ASP A 28 -12.12 10.28 -1.69
N ALA A 29 -10.97 10.30 -2.37
CA ALA A 29 -9.89 9.35 -2.16
C ALA A 29 -9.32 9.45 -0.73
N LEU A 30 -9.11 10.68 -0.24
CA LEU A 30 -8.60 10.90 1.12
C LEU A 30 -9.59 10.41 2.17
N ALA A 31 -10.88 10.70 2.03
CA ALA A 31 -11.93 10.23 2.93
C ALA A 31 -11.94 8.70 2.99
N ARG A 32 -11.70 8.03 1.86
CA ARG A 32 -11.61 6.58 1.79
C ARG A 32 -10.40 6.03 2.54
N LEU A 33 -9.23 6.63 2.37
CA LEU A 33 -8.03 6.28 3.14
C LEU A 33 -8.23 6.46 4.65
N VAL A 34 -8.97 7.49 5.07
CA VAL A 34 -9.27 7.74 6.49
C VAL A 34 -10.26 6.73 7.06
N SER A 35 -11.15 6.19 6.22
CA SER A 35 -12.16 5.21 6.63
C SER A 35 -11.65 3.77 6.71
N CYS A 36 -10.45 3.48 6.19
CA CYS A 36 -9.85 2.15 6.20
C CYS A 36 -9.16 1.85 7.54
N ALA A 37 -9.25 0.59 7.97
CA ALA A 37 -8.68 0.10 9.21
C ALA A 37 -7.30 -0.52 8.94
N TRP A 38 -6.36 0.30 8.47
CA TRP A 38 -4.98 -0.07 8.08
C TRP A 38 -4.35 -1.18 8.96
N PRO A 39 -4.41 -2.45 8.55
CA PRO A 39 -3.99 -3.55 9.43
C PRO A 39 -2.47 -3.55 9.66
N GLY A 40 -1.70 -3.11 8.67
CA GLY A 40 -0.25 -2.85 8.78
C GLY A 40 0.15 -1.46 9.30
N ASN A 41 -0.77 -0.71 9.92
CA ASN A 41 -0.53 0.63 10.49
C ASN A 41 0.02 1.63 9.45
N ASP A 42 0.96 2.51 9.85
CA ASP A 42 1.58 3.51 8.97
C ASP A 42 2.27 2.88 7.75
N PHE A 43 2.80 1.65 7.88
CA PHE A 43 3.56 1.01 6.81
C PHE A 43 2.67 0.67 5.62
N GLU A 44 1.47 0.15 5.88
CA GLU A 44 0.51 -0.19 4.83
C GLU A 44 -0.02 1.07 4.14
N LEU A 45 -0.35 2.10 4.93
CA LEU A 45 -0.71 3.42 4.42
C LEU A 45 0.37 3.96 3.47
N TYR A 46 1.65 3.91 3.87
CA TYR A 46 2.75 4.37 3.03
C TYR A 46 2.93 3.53 1.77
N SER A 47 2.73 2.22 1.84
CA SER A 47 2.82 1.33 0.70
C SER A 47 1.71 1.62 -0.32
N VAL A 48 0.48 1.81 0.15
CA VAL A 48 -0.64 2.19 -0.71
C VAL A 48 -0.38 3.55 -1.34
N ILE A 49 -0.04 4.58 -0.57
CA ILE A 49 0.24 5.92 -1.13
C ILE A 49 1.37 5.89 -2.15
N GLU A 50 2.40 5.09 -1.93
CA GLU A 50 3.49 4.95 -2.90
C GLU A 50 3.01 4.30 -4.20
N ASN A 51 2.16 3.27 -4.10
CA ASN A 51 1.52 2.66 -5.27
C ASN A 51 0.60 3.65 -5.99
N LEU A 52 -0.20 4.43 -5.25
CA LEU A 52 -1.05 5.49 -5.83
C LEU A 52 -0.23 6.54 -6.58
N ALA A 53 0.90 6.96 -6.00
CA ALA A 53 1.77 7.91 -6.67
C ALA A 53 2.35 7.35 -7.99
N LEU A 54 2.61 6.04 -8.05
CA LEU A 54 3.08 5.36 -9.25
C LEU A 54 1.97 5.12 -10.29
N SER A 55 0.75 4.81 -9.85
CA SER A 55 -0.41 4.56 -10.72
C SER A 55 -1.09 5.85 -11.19
N SER A 56 -0.94 6.94 -10.43
CA SER A 56 -1.60 8.20 -10.72
C SER A 56 -1.11 8.85 -12.02
N ASP A 57 -2.04 9.03 -12.95
CA ASP A 57 -1.79 9.79 -14.18
C ASP A 57 -1.65 11.29 -13.86
N ASN A 58 -0.52 11.86 -14.28
CA ASN A 58 -0.20 13.28 -14.09
C ASN A 58 -0.18 13.73 -12.61
N GLY A 59 0.08 12.80 -11.68
CA GLY A 59 0.17 13.08 -10.25
C GLY A 59 -1.17 13.43 -9.58
N ARG A 60 -2.30 13.04 -10.17
CA ARG A 60 -3.62 13.20 -9.54
C ARG A 60 -4.18 11.86 -9.11
N ILE A 61 -4.19 11.62 -7.81
CA ILE A 61 -4.72 10.41 -7.18
C ILE A 61 -6.23 10.58 -7.02
N ARG A 62 -6.99 9.69 -7.66
CA ARG A 62 -8.46 9.65 -7.63
C ARG A 62 -8.92 8.41 -6.88
N VAL A 63 -10.19 8.36 -6.48
CA VAL A 63 -10.76 7.15 -5.86
C VAL A 63 -10.62 5.91 -6.76
N SER A 64 -10.71 6.08 -8.08
CA SER A 64 -10.52 4.99 -9.06
C SER A 64 -9.09 4.45 -9.15
N ASP A 65 -8.11 5.18 -8.60
CA ASP A 65 -6.70 4.76 -8.52
C ASP A 65 -6.44 3.91 -7.27
N LEU A 66 -7.39 3.92 -6.31
CA LEU A 66 -7.25 3.15 -5.08
C LEU A 66 -7.23 1.65 -5.37
N PRO A 67 -6.37 0.88 -4.69
CA PRO A 67 -6.38 -0.56 -4.80
C PRO A 67 -7.72 -1.13 -4.33
N GLU A 68 -8.21 -2.14 -5.05
CA GLU A 68 -9.50 -2.80 -4.82
C GLU A 68 -9.67 -3.35 -3.39
N HIS A 69 -8.58 -3.72 -2.73
CA HIS A 69 -8.62 -4.22 -1.36
C HIS A 69 -9.19 -3.21 -0.34
N LEU A 70 -9.03 -1.90 -0.56
CA LEU A 70 -9.61 -0.84 0.29
C LEU A 70 -11.14 -0.76 0.16
N PHE A 71 -11.67 -1.35 -0.92
CA PHE A 71 -13.11 -1.44 -1.16
C PHE A 71 -13.70 -2.75 -0.63
N THR A 72 -12.88 -3.80 -0.48
CA THR A 72 -13.34 -5.13 -0.06
C THR A 72 -13.37 -5.34 1.45
N GLU A 73 -12.90 -4.40 2.27
CA GLU A 73 -12.78 -4.50 3.74
C GLU A 73 -14.09 -4.78 4.52
N GLN A 74 -15.25 -4.92 3.84
CA GLN A 74 -16.48 -5.44 4.47
C GLN A 74 -16.69 -6.95 4.26
N ALA A 75 -15.86 -7.61 3.46
CA ALA A 75 -15.90 -9.05 3.25
C ALA A 75 -14.47 -9.60 3.37
N THR A 76 -14.27 -10.42 4.39
CA THR A 76 -13.13 -11.34 4.57
C THR A 76 -11.83 -10.74 5.09
N ASP A 77 -11.70 -10.78 6.41
CA ASP A 77 -10.49 -11.23 7.11
C ASP A 77 -10.06 -12.60 6.56
N ASP A 78 -9.49 -12.66 5.35
CA ASP A 78 -8.72 -13.79 4.83
C ASP A 78 -8.10 -13.40 3.47
N VAL A 79 -6.85 -13.78 3.22
CA VAL A 79 -6.18 -13.74 1.89
C VAL A 79 -5.66 -12.37 1.38
N SER A 80 -4.75 -11.72 2.10
CA SER A 80 -3.75 -10.82 1.48
C SER A 80 -2.34 -10.92 2.07
N ALA A 81 -2.10 -11.98 2.85
CA ALA A 81 -0.75 -12.39 3.25
C ALA A 81 -0.07 -13.31 2.20
N THR A 82 -0.48 -13.30 0.93
CA THR A 82 0.30 -13.91 -0.16
C THR A 82 1.38 -12.94 -0.65
N ARG A 83 2.10 -12.32 0.29
CA ARG A 83 3.47 -11.90 0.03
C ARG A 83 4.32 -13.16 0.05
N LEU A 84 4.72 -13.61 -1.14
CA LEU A 84 6.14 -13.76 -1.48
C LEU A 84 7.05 -14.49 -0.47
N SER A 85 6.54 -15.43 0.32
CA SER A 85 7.33 -16.19 1.29
C SER A 85 7.43 -17.66 0.90
N THR A 86 8.66 -18.04 0.56
CA THR A 86 9.22 -19.41 0.63
C THR A 86 8.81 -20.37 -0.49
N SER A 87 9.59 -20.33 -1.58
CA SER A 87 10.32 -21.54 -1.99
C SER A 87 11.67 -21.18 -2.63
N LEU A 88 12.45 -20.35 -1.93
CA LEU A 88 13.89 -20.55 -1.87
C LEU A 88 14.16 -21.22 -0.52
N SER A 89 14.36 -22.53 -0.54
CA SER A 89 15.06 -23.22 0.55
C SER A 89 15.94 -24.30 -0.09
N PHE A 90 17.19 -23.90 -0.27
CA PHE A 90 18.35 -24.75 -0.43
C PHE A 90 18.42 -25.72 0.77
N ALA A 91 18.45 -27.02 0.51
CA ALA A 91 19.00 -28.01 1.44
C ALA A 91 19.57 -29.17 0.62
N GLU A 92 20.79 -28.97 0.13
CA GLU A 92 21.74 -30.06 -0.07
C GLU A 92 22.08 -30.65 1.31
N VAL A 93 21.76 -31.93 1.54
CA VAL A 93 22.52 -32.84 2.42
C VAL A 93 22.11 -34.31 2.19
N GLU A 94 23.06 -35.04 1.62
CA GLU A 94 23.49 -36.42 1.89
C GLU A 94 22.50 -37.58 2.18
N LYS A 95 22.62 -38.62 1.33
CA LYS A 95 22.96 -40.03 1.66
C LYS A 95 22.00 -40.85 2.54
N GLY A 96 21.42 -41.92 1.96
CA GLY A 96 20.84 -43.01 2.75
C GLY A 96 19.96 -44.04 2.00
N ASN A 97 20.59 -45.02 1.36
CA ASN A 97 20.30 -46.46 1.46
C ASN A 97 18.83 -46.96 1.59
N TYR A 98 18.26 -47.48 0.49
CA TYR A 98 17.67 -48.83 0.45
C TYR A 98 17.71 -49.38 -0.97
#